data_AF-A0A9Q1HJ06-F1
#
_entry.id   AF-A0A9Q1HJ06-F1
#
_cell.length_a   1.000
_cell.length_b   1.000
_cell.length_c   1.000
_cell.angle_alpha   90.00
_cell.angle_beta   90.00
_cell.angle_gamma   90.00
#
_symmetry.space_group_name_H-M   'P 1'
#
loop_
_entity.id
_entity.type
_entity.pdbx_description
1 polymer ?
#
loop_
_entity_poly.entity_id
_entity_poly.type
_entity_poly.pdbx_seq_one_letter_code
_entity_poly.pdbx_strand_id
1 'polypeptide(L)' 'MPLRNISVGDIVLSMDENLPRNVWELGKVIEVYFGKDKLTRIAKIKTKTTTLVRPVTKRSCVY' A
#
# COMPACT_ATOMS: atom_id res chain seq x y z
N MET A 1 -13.18 15.83 -0.93
CA MET A 1 -12.63 14.90 -1.93
C MET A 1 -12.69 13.50 -1.33
N PRO A 2 -13.54 12.58 -1.81
CA PRO A 2 -13.62 11.24 -1.21
C PRO A 2 -12.28 10.53 -1.43
N LEU A 3 -11.67 10.01 -0.35
CA LEU A 3 -10.52 9.13 -0.46
C LEU A 3 -10.98 7.86 -1.18
N ARG A 4 -10.53 7.66 -2.42
CA ARG A 4 -10.73 6.39 -3.14
C ARG A 4 -10.09 5.27 -2.31
N ASN A 5 -10.87 4.23 -1.99
CA ASN A 5 -10.33 3.04 -1.36
C ASN A 5 -9.35 2.34 -2.29
N ILE A 6 -8.20 1.95 -1.74
CA ILE A 6 -7.21 1.13 -2.46
C ILE A 6 -7.83 -0.21 -2.79
N SER A 7 -7.73 -0.60 -4.06
CA SER A 7 -8.28 -1.84 -4.61
C SER A 7 -7.16 -2.74 -5.14
N VAL A 8 -7.46 -4.03 -5.30
CA VAL A 8 -6.54 -4.96 -5.95
C VAL A 8 -6.25 -4.48 -7.37
N GLY A 9 -4.97 -4.45 -7.73
CA GLY A 9 -4.50 -4.00 -9.04
C GLY A 9 -4.02 -2.56 -9.08
N ASP A 10 -4.31 -1.76 -8.05
CA ASP A 10 -3.78 -0.41 -7.93
C ASP A 10 -2.26 -0.41 -7.75
N ILE A 11 -1.62 0.62 -8.29
CA ILE A 11 -0.18 0.86 -8.11
C ILE A 11 -0.04 1.78 -6.90
N VAL A 12 0.81 1.40 -5.95
CA VAL A 12 1.07 2.17 -4.74
C VAL A 12 2.57 2.34 -4.54
N LEU A 13 2.96 3.51 -4.06
CA LEU A 13 4.31 3.74 -3.56
C LEU A 13 4.38 3.25 -2.11
N SER A 14 5.29 2.30 -1.84
CA SER A 14 5.59 1.84 -0.48
C SER A 14 6.88 2.49 0.00
N MET A 15 6.81 3.26 1.08
CA MET A 15 8.00 3.67 1.83
C MET A 15 8.36 2.57 2.83
N ASP A 16 9.51 1.92 2.61
CA ASP A 16 10.05 1.00 3.60
C ASP A 16 10.95 1.79 4.57
N GLU A 17 10.72 1.63 5.86
CA GLU A 17 11.53 2.29 6.90
C GLU A 17 12.97 1.73 6.98
N ASN A 18 13.25 0.56 6.41
CA ASN A 18 14.61 0.04 6.26
C ASN A 18 15.34 0.60 5.04
N LEU A 19 14.63 1.16 4.06
CA LEU A 19 15.27 1.82 2.94
C LEU A 19 15.56 3.30 3.30
N PRO A 20 16.66 3.88 2.77
CA PRO A 20 16.96 5.27 3.01
C PRO A 20 15.76 6.13 2.60
N ARG A 21 15.48 7.18 3.40
CA ARG A 21 14.25 8.00 3.44
C ARG A 21 13.77 8.61 2.10
N ASN A 22 14.50 8.40 1.02
CA ASN A 22 14.21 8.90 -0.34
C ASN A 22 14.00 7.79 -1.38
N VAL A 23 14.01 6.51 -0.99
CA VAL A 23 13.75 5.40 -1.91
C VAL A 23 12.31 4.97 -1.74
N TRP A 24 11.54 5.19 -2.79
CA TRP A 24 10.14 4.81 -2.86
C TRP A 24 10.03 3.62 -3.80
N GLU A 25 9.61 2.47 -3.27
CA GLU A 25 9.40 1.30 -4.12
C GLU A 25 7.99 1.30 -4.67
N LEU A 26 7.89 1.23 -6.00
CA LEU A 26 6.61 1.03 -6.68
C LEU A 26 6.18 -0.42 -6.50
N GLY A 27 4.99 -0.62 -5.95
CA GLY A 27 4.42 -1.94 -5.77
C GLY A 27 3.00 -2.01 -6.26
N LYS A 28 2.59 -3.19 -6.73
CA LYS A 28 1.22 -3.44 -7.17
C LYS A 28 0.44 -4.11 -6.06
N VAL A 29 -0.73 -3.60 -5.72
CA VAL A 29 -1.61 -4.21 -4.73
C VAL A 29 -2.13 -5.52 -5.30
N ILE A 30 -1.84 -6.62 -4.62
CA ILE A 30 -2.32 -7.96 -5.00
C ILE A 30 -3.50 -8.41 -4.14
N GLU A 31 -3.56 -7.97 -2.88
CA GLU A 31 -4.65 -8.28 -1.97
C GLU A 31 -4.89 -7.09 -1.04
N VAL A 32 -6.13 -6.90 -0.62
CA VAL A 32 -6.52 -5.87 0.34
C VAL A 32 -7.39 -6.49 1.42
N TYR A 33 -7.07 -6.16 2.67
CA TYR A 33 -7.83 -6.58 3.83
C TYR A 33 -8.64 -5.40 4.35
N PHE A 34 -9.96 -5.55 4.23
CA PHE A 34 -10.93 -4.60 4.71
C PHE A 34 -11.21 -4.84 6.21
N GLY A 35 -11.29 -3.76 6.97
CA GLY A 35 -11.79 -3.81 8.34
C GLY A 35 -13.32 -3.90 8.38
N LYS A 36 -13.86 -4.05 9.60
CA LYS A 36 -15.30 -4.08 9.89
C LYS A 36 -16.04 -2.83 9.37
N ASP A 37 -15.33 -1.72 9.23
CA ASP A 37 -15.83 -0.42 8.76
C ASP A 37 -15.85 -0.29 7.22
N LYS A 38 -15.62 -1.37 6.46
CA LYS A 38 -15.43 -1.38 4.99
C LYS A 38 -14.24 -0.54 4.48
N LEU A 39 -13.37 -0.09 5.38
CA LEU A 39 -12.15 0.61 5.05
C LEU A 39 -10.98 -0.36 4.88
N THR A 40 -10.22 -0.19 3.81
CA THR A 40 -8.96 -0.92 3.61
C THR A 40 -7.97 -0.52 4.69
N ARG A 41 -7.64 -1.44 5.61
CA ARG A 41 -6.67 -1.17 6.68
C ARG A 41 -5.28 -1.70 6.31
N ILE A 42 -5.23 -2.77 5.54
CA ILE A 42 -3.98 -3.45 5.18
C ILE A 42 -4.03 -3.79 3.69
N ALA A 43 -2.94 -3.51 2.98
CA ALA A 43 -2.75 -3.91 1.60
C ALA A 43 -1.51 -4.78 1.50
N LYS A 44 -1.62 -5.85 0.71
CA LYS A 44 -0.51 -6.69 0.30
C LYS A 44 -0.04 -6.21 -1.06
N ILE A 45 1.20 -5.79 -1.10
CA ILE A 45 1.84 -5.10 -2.19
C ILE A 45 2.92 -6.02 -2.73
N LYS A 46 2.88 -6.32 -4.02
CA LYS A 46 3.93 -7.04 -4.71
C LYS A 46 4.87 -6.04 -5.36
N THR A 47 6.07 -5.96 -4.80
CA THR A 47 7.19 -5.19 -5.34
C THR A 47 8.00 -6.08 -6.29
N LYS A 48 8.94 -5.50 -7.06
CA LYS A 48 9.82 -6.27 -7.95
C LYS A 48 10.64 -7.34 -7.22
N THR A 49 11.06 -7.03 -5.99
CA THR A 49 11.97 -7.87 -5.22
C THR A 49 11.25 -8.78 -4.24
N THR A 50 10.14 -8.34 -3.64
CA THR A 50 9.43 -9.09 -2.60
C THR A 50 7.95 -8.70 -2.51
N THR A 51 7.19 -9.44 -1.72
CA THR A 51 5.80 -9.11 -1.37
C THR A 51 5.74 -8.54 0.04
N LEU A 52 5.24 -7.31 0.17
CA LEU A 52 5.15 -6.57 1.42
C LEU A 52 3.69 -6.48 1.87
N VAL A 53 3.43 -6.71 3.16
CA VAL A 53 2.12 -6.44 3.76
C VAL A 53 2.25 -5.17 4.58
N ARG A 54 1.53 -4.11 4.21
CA ARG A 54 1.62 -2.81 4.88
C ARG A 54 0.25 -2.26 5.20
N PRO A 55 0.10 -1.55 6.33
CA PRO A 55 -1.12 -0.83 6.64
C PRO A 55 -1.31 0.35 5.68
N VAL A 56 -2.54 0.53 5.22
CA VAL A 56 -2.96 1.65 4.38
C VAL A 56 -3.19 2.86 5.30
N THR A 57 -2.10 3.59 5.56
CA THR A 57 -2.11 4.84 6.32
C THR A 57 -1.82 5.99 5.36
N LYS A 58 -2.34 7.19 5.66
CA LYS A 58 -2.19 8.42 4.86
C LYS A 58 -0.74 8.76 4.46
N ARG A 59 0.27 8.17 5.11
CA ARG A 59 1.70 8.38 4.86
C ARG A 59 2.36 7.27 4.05
N SER A 60 1.81 6.05 4.04
CA SER A 60 2.50 4.85 3.53
C SER A 60 2.07 4.44 2.13
N CYS A 61 0.89 4.86 1.66
CA CYS A 61 0.41 4.58 0.32
C CYS A 61 0.01 5.90 -0.33
N VAL A 62 0.87 6.41 -1.21
CA VAL A 62 0.56 7.59 -2.04
C VAL A 62 0.17 7.08 -3.43
N TYR A 63 -0.93 7.63 -3.95
CA TYR A 63 -1.52 7.34 -5.26
C TYR A 63 -1.00 8.34 -6.30
#